data_AF-Q2U9V1-F1
#
_entry.id   AF-Q2U9V1-F1
#
_cell.length_a   1.000
_cell.length_b   1.000
_cell.length_c   1.000
_cell.angle_alpha   90.00
_cell.angle_beta   90.00
_cell.angle_gamma   90.00
#
_symmetry.space_group_name_H-M   'P 1'
#
loop_
_entity.id
_entity.type
_entity.pdbx_description
1 polymer ?
#
loop_
_entity_poly.entity_id
_entity_poly.type
_entity_poly.pdbx_seq_one_letter_code
_entity_poly.pdbx_strand_id
1 'polypeptide(L)'
;MSGKPSAGLETKKVWLGKYYIHLALRHVVQLRTAYQKEFRQSEGIHTCSKGHLRNARPSETAKLSIIIESPPLIYHGDPTNSMGALFSGSLRFTIGEHTIPIKIIKLKLTLAIHLTTVKPVVKGCSRCATRIEELSNWNFITRPMHLTLGHHEFPFSYLFPGQLPAFCNTPLGGIAYVLSAQAEDIVGTSYSSNMPLHIKRALPPGNEISLLYTFPRTNLTSHVIVPSVVHPMGSFPVRVALIGVMDNKKPNRNHLYIQNVKWHIKEHVKIVSHPCSKHASKSQAEGVIHKKTRVIGRNKESNGSKYKLDLGSDEIRLQFEVSIDYTRESVCDVEDSKGLEVKHSLIVELIAAERNTWITPTSGPAIVLRMCSGLRISERSGLGISWDKEVPPIYKDVPPGPPGYTAMRTPVRQLGASRRLTPPECDC
;
A
#
# COMPACT_ATOMS: atom_id res chain seq x y z
N MET A 1 -59.28 16.22 -22.54
CA MET A 1 -58.70 15.02 -23.17
C MET A 1 -57.23 14.94 -22.80
N SER A 2 -56.81 13.74 -22.40
CA SER A 2 -55.56 13.41 -21.72
C SER A 2 -54.39 13.24 -22.69
N GLY A 3 -53.23 13.79 -22.34
CA GLY A 3 -51.94 13.51 -22.97
C GLY A 3 -50.88 13.29 -21.89
N LYS A 4 -50.47 12.03 -21.71
CA LYS A 4 -49.54 11.54 -20.68
C LYS A 4 -48.09 12.06 -20.87
N PRO A 5 -47.35 12.39 -19.79
CA PRO A 5 -45.89 12.54 -19.86
C PRO A 5 -45.18 11.18 -19.72
N SER A 6 -44.09 11.03 -20.46
CA SER A 6 -43.28 9.82 -20.61
C SER A 6 -42.40 9.52 -19.38
N ALA A 7 -42.90 8.67 -18.49
CA ALA A 7 -42.22 8.12 -17.31
C ALA A 7 -41.12 7.07 -17.61
N GLY A 8 -40.34 7.24 -18.68
CA GLY A 8 -39.41 6.21 -19.19
C GLY A 8 -37.92 6.37 -18.82
N LEU A 9 -37.51 7.54 -18.31
CA LEU A 9 -36.08 7.85 -18.10
C LEU A 9 -35.63 7.75 -16.64
N GLU A 10 -36.53 7.92 -15.67
CA GLU A 10 -36.21 7.84 -14.24
C GLU A 10 -36.12 6.40 -13.73
N THR A 11 -36.97 5.49 -14.23
CA THR A 11 -36.98 4.08 -13.84
C THR A 11 -35.70 3.33 -14.25
N LYS A 12 -35.05 3.74 -15.35
CA LYS A 12 -33.74 3.16 -15.78
C LYS A 12 -32.58 3.61 -14.90
N LYS A 13 -32.59 4.84 -14.36
CA LYS A 13 -31.56 5.33 -13.42
C LYS A 13 -31.65 4.62 -12.06
N VAL A 14 -32.87 4.35 -11.57
CA VAL A 14 -33.10 3.62 -10.31
C VAL A 14 -32.67 2.15 -10.43
N TRP A 15 -32.85 1.52 -11.60
CA TRP A 15 -32.43 0.13 -11.82
C TRP A 15 -30.89 -0.02 -11.88
N LEU A 16 -30.20 0.92 -12.55
CA LEU A 16 -28.73 0.97 -12.59
C LEU A 16 -28.12 1.26 -11.19
N GLY A 17 -28.75 2.12 -10.40
CA GLY A 17 -28.32 2.41 -9.02
C GLY A 17 -28.46 1.22 -8.08
N LYS A 18 -29.57 0.46 -8.17
CA LYS A 18 -29.77 -0.77 -7.38
C LYS A 18 -28.82 -1.89 -7.81
N TYR A 19 -28.48 -2.01 -9.10
CA TYR A 19 -27.50 -2.98 -9.58
C TYR A 19 -26.08 -2.67 -9.09
N TYR A 20 -25.69 -1.39 -9.04
CA TYR A 20 -24.40 -0.94 -8.49
C TYR A 20 -24.28 -1.20 -6.98
N ILE A 21 -25.34 -0.94 -6.21
CA ILE A 21 -25.35 -1.22 -4.77
C ILE A 21 -25.30 -2.74 -4.50
N HIS A 22 -25.97 -3.55 -5.32
CA HIS A 22 -25.95 -5.01 -5.20
C HIS A 22 -24.59 -5.63 -5.60
N LEU A 23 -23.88 -5.03 -6.57
CA LEU A 23 -22.50 -5.39 -6.93
C LEU A 23 -21.50 -5.00 -5.83
N ALA A 24 -21.65 -3.80 -5.25
CA ALA A 24 -20.81 -3.34 -4.14
C ALA A 24 -21.01 -4.20 -2.88
N LEU A 25 -22.24 -4.57 -2.53
CA LEU A 25 -22.54 -5.47 -1.40
C LEU A 25 -22.01 -6.89 -1.63
N ARG A 26 -22.08 -7.42 -2.87
CA ARG A 26 -21.48 -8.72 -3.21
C ARG A 26 -19.96 -8.67 -3.11
N HIS A 27 -19.33 -7.53 -3.43
CA HIS A 27 -17.90 -7.28 -3.26
C HIS A 27 -17.46 -7.17 -1.80
N VAL A 28 -18.24 -6.53 -0.92
CA VAL A 28 -17.94 -6.48 0.53
C VAL A 28 -18.03 -7.89 1.15
N VAL A 29 -19.01 -8.69 0.73
CA VAL A 29 -19.12 -10.09 1.16
C VAL A 29 -17.97 -10.94 0.60
N GLN A 30 -17.55 -10.71 -0.65
CA GLN A 30 -16.41 -11.42 -1.26
C GLN A 30 -15.07 -11.04 -0.63
N LEU A 31 -14.85 -9.77 -0.30
CA LEU A 31 -13.66 -9.31 0.44
C LEU A 31 -13.61 -9.93 1.85
N ARG A 32 -14.76 -10.04 2.53
CA ARG A 32 -14.84 -10.72 3.83
C ARG A 32 -14.53 -12.22 3.72
N THR A 33 -14.97 -12.88 2.64
CA THR A 33 -14.63 -14.28 2.38
C THR A 33 -13.19 -14.50 1.92
N ALA A 34 -12.57 -13.56 1.20
CA ALA A 34 -11.16 -13.61 0.80
C ALA A 34 -10.24 -13.37 2.00
N TYR A 35 -10.57 -12.41 2.86
CA TYR A 35 -9.92 -12.16 4.15
C TYR A 35 -9.98 -13.39 5.07
N GLN A 36 -11.09 -14.15 5.07
CA GLN A 36 -11.20 -15.41 5.80
C GLN A 36 -10.54 -16.61 5.10
N LYS A 37 -10.36 -16.60 3.77
CA LYS A 37 -9.75 -17.71 3.02
C LYS A 37 -8.24 -17.70 3.12
N GLU A 38 -7.60 -16.52 3.13
CA GLU A 38 -6.17 -16.39 3.38
C GLU A 38 -5.81 -16.77 4.82
N PHE A 39 -6.69 -16.50 5.80
CA PHE A 39 -6.53 -16.97 7.18
C PHE A 39 -6.64 -18.51 7.33
N ARG A 40 -7.32 -19.20 6.40
CA ARG A 40 -7.48 -20.67 6.41
C ARG A 40 -6.42 -21.43 5.62
N GLN A 41 -5.71 -20.78 4.69
CA GLN A 41 -4.68 -21.45 3.89
C GLN A 41 -3.32 -21.57 4.62
N SER A 42 -3.19 -20.99 5.81
CA SER A 42 -2.05 -21.17 6.72
C SER A 42 -2.21 -22.31 7.73
N GLU A 43 -3.38 -22.98 7.80
CA GLU A 43 -3.55 -24.20 8.59
C GLU A 43 -3.37 -25.43 7.70
N GLY A 44 -2.30 -26.17 7.95
CA GLY A 44 -1.98 -27.42 7.26
C GLY A 44 -3.06 -28.49 7.45
N ILE A 45 -3.30 -29.23 6.38
CA ILE A 45 -4.21 -30.36 6.25
C ILE A 45 -3.85 -31.46 7.27
N HIS A 46 -4.71 -31.70 8.26
CA HIS A 46 -4.80 -32.98 8.96
C HIS A 46 -6.04 -33.73 8.45
N THR A 47 -5.82 -34.83 7.76
CA THR A 47 -6.88 -35.79 7.40
C THR A 47 -7.27 -36.59 8.64
N CYS A 48 -8.52 -36.49 9.10
CA CYS A 48 -9.12 -37.51 9.95
C CYS A 48 -10.58 -37.77 9.53
N SER A 49 -10.89 -39.05 9.40
CA SER A 49 -12.12 -39.67 8.93
C SER A 49 -13.37 -39.29 9.73
N LYS A 50 -14.52 -39.27 9.03
CA LYS A 50 -15.87 -39.08 9.57
C LYS A 50 -16.16 -40.01 10.76
N GLY A 51 -16.59 -39.43 11.88
CA GLY A 51 -17.15 -40.17 13.02
C GLY A 51 -17.61 -39.25 14.16
N HIS A 52 -18.93 -39.22 14.36
CA HIS A 52 -19.67 -38.78 15.55
C HIS A 52 -19.64 -37.32 16.04
N LEU A 53 -20.80 -36.68 15.92
CA LEU A 53 -21.22 -35.48 16.66
C LEU A 53 -21.10 -35.68 18.18
N ARG A 54 -20.14 -34.99 18.81
CA ARG A 54 -20.22 -34.58 20.21
C ARG A 54 -19.77 -33.12 20.31
N ASN A 55 -20.61 -32.30 20.95
CA ASN A 55 -20.32 -30.93 21.34
C ASN A 55 -19.06 -30.89 22.22
N ALA A 56 -17.90 -30.62 21.63
CA ALA A 56 -16.70 -30.23 22.35
C ALA A 56 -16.60 -28.70 22.25
N ARG A 57 -16.82 -28.00 23.37
CA ARG A 57 -16.32 -26.63 23.50
C ARG A 57 -14.79 -26.71 23.35
N PRO A 58 -14.14 -25.93 22.48
CA PRO A 58 -12.69 -25.89 22.49
C PRO A 58 -12.27 -25.29 23.82
N SER A 59 -11.75 -26.12 24.73
CA SER A 59 -11.01 -25.63 25.89
C SER A 59 -9.79 -24.90 25.35
N GLU A 60 -9.75 -23.58 25.44
CA GLU A 60 -8.58 -22.78 25.05
C GLU A 60 -7.42 -23.12 26.00
N THR A 61 -6.63 -24.11 25.58
CA THR A 61 -5.26 -24.32 26.05
C THR A 61 -4.43 -23.12 25.57
N ALA A 62 -3.49 -22.64 26.38
CA ALA A 62 -2.90 -21.31 26.24
C ALA A 62 -2.51 -20.86 24.81
N LYS A 63 -2.69 -19.56 24.51
CA LYS A 63 -2.56 -18.99 23.17
C LYS A 63 -1.71 -17.73 23.14
N LEU A 64 -0.79 -17.66 22.19
CA LEU A 64 -0.03 -16.45 21.85
C LEU A 64 -0.69 -15.72 20.68
N SER A 65 -0.93 -14.41 20.82
CA SER A 65 -1.58 -13.58 19.81
C SER A 65 -0.97 -12.19 19.71
N ILE A 66 -0.90 -11.65 18.50
CA ILE A 66 -0.42 -10.30 18.22
C ILE A 66 -1.65 -9.40 18.04
N ILE A 67 -1.69 -8.27 18.76
CA ILE A 67 -2.73 -7.25 18.64
C ILE A 67 -2.08 -5.98 18.09
N ILE A 68 -2.67 -5.39 17.05
CA ILE A 68 -2.23 -4.13 16.46
C ILE A 68 -3.10 -3.01 17.01
N GLU A 69 -2.47 -1.94 17.49
CA GLU A 69 -3.13 -0.75 18.03
C GLU A 69 -2.99 0.47 17.11
N SER A 70 -1.93 0.51 16.31
CA SER A 70 -1.65 1.61 15.37
C SER A 70 -2.59 1.62 14.15
N PRO A 71 -2.76 2.79 13.50
CA PRO A 71 -3.44 2.90 12.21
C PRO A 71 -2.73 2.11 11.08
N PRO A 72 -3.34 2.01 9.89
CA PRO A 72 -2.72 1.39 8.72
C PRO A 72 -1.34 2.00 8.39
N LEU A 73 -0.38 1.14 8.07
CA LEU A 73 1.01 1.55 7.80
C LEU A 73 1.11 2.18 6.41
N ILE A 74 1.21 3.51 6.36
CA ILE A 74 1.33 4.29 5.12
C ILE A 74 2.55 5.21 5.21
N TYR A 75 3.47 5.09 4.27
CA TYR A 75 4.51 6.08 4.03
C TYR A 75 3.94 7.22 3.20
N HIS A 76 3.97 8.43 3.74
CA HIS A 76 3.62 9.64 2.99
C HIS A 76 4.86 10.19 2.29
N GLY A 77 4.73 10.44 0.98
CA GLY A 77 5.80 11.00 0.15
C GLY A 77 6.80 9.98 -0.41
N ASP A 78 7.75 10.51 -1.18
CA ASP A 78 8.85 9.74 -1.77
C ASP A 78 9.78 9.15 -0.68
N PRO A 79 10.55 8.08 -0.97
CA PRO A 79 11.42 7.43 0.00
C PRO A 79 12.41 8.35 0.73
N THR A 80 12.87 9.43 0.07
CA THR A 80 13.81 10.40 0.65
C THR A 80 13.14 11.38 1.61
N ASN A 81 11.87 11.69 1.38
CA ASN A 81 11.13 12.75 2.10
C ASN A 81 10.18 12.19 3.15
N SER A 82 9.94 10.88 3.13
CA SER A 82 9.01 10.23 4.05
C SER A 82 9.61 10.09 5.44
N MET A 83 8.86 10.55 6.45
CA MET A 83 9.23 10.38 7.87
C MET A 83 8.90 8.97 8.42
N GLY A 84 8.40 8.07 7.58
CA GLY A 84 8.07 6.71 7.99
C GLY A 84 6.64 6.53 8.49
N ALA A 85 6.41 5.40 9.16
CA ALA A 85 5.11 5.05 9.73
C ALA A 85 5.30 4.45 11.12
N LEU A 86 4.61 5.02 12.13
CA LEU A 86 4.64 4.48 13.49
C LEU A 86 3.74 3.24 13.57
N PHE A 87 4.31 2.16 14.10
CA PHE A 87 3.64 0.91 14.34
C PHE A 87 3.67 0.60 15.84
N SER A 88 2.52 0.25 16.40
CA SER A 88 2.39 -0.11 17.81
C SER A 88 1.38 -1.22 17.99
N GLY A 89 1.60 -2.02 19.01
CA GLY A 89 0.72 -3.12 19.36
C GLY A 89 1.14 -3.78 20.66
N SER A 90 0.43 -4.85 20.98
CA SER A 90 0.66 -5.63 22.18
C SER A 90 0.72 -7.11 21.83
N LEU A 91 1.73 -7.79 22.35
CA LEU A 91 1.81 -9.24 22.31
C LEU A 91 1.01 -9.78 23.49
N ARG A 92 -0.07 -10.52 23.22
CA ARG A 92 -0.96 -11.06 24.23
C ARG A 92 -0.81 -12.57 24.37
N PHE A 93 -0.48 -13.01 25.57
CA PHE A 93 -0.49 -14.40 25.99
C PHE A 93 -1.75 -14.67 26.83
N THR A 94 -2.64 -15.52 26.33
CA THR A 94 -3.91 -15.87 26.98
C THR A 94 -3.80 -17.26 27.60
N ILE A 95 -4.17 -17.38 28.88
CA ILE A 95 -4.26 -18.63 29.63
C ILE A 95 -5.74 -18.85 29.96
N GLY A 96 -6.29 -20.00 29.57
CA GLY A 96 -7.70 -20.35 29.77
C GLY A 96 -7.99 -20.94 31.15
N GLU A 97 -9.28 -20.98 31.54
CA GLU A 97 -9.74 -21.37 32.89
C GLU A 97 -9.30 -22.75 33.37
N HIS A 98 -9.04 -23.68 32.45
CA HIS A 98 -8.63 -25.06 32.78
C HIS A 98 -7.13 -25.32 32.57
N THR A 99 -6.33 -24.27 32.41
CA THR A 99 -4.87 -24.41 32.23
C THR A 99 -4.11 -24.10 33.52
N ILE A 100 -3.17 -24.97 33.85
CA ILE A 100 -2.22 -24.79 34.95
C ILE A 100 -1.37 -23.54 34.64
N PRO A 101 -0.94 -22.76 35.65
CA PRO A 101 -0.01 -21.66 35.45
C PRO A 101 1.23 -22.10 34.66
N ILE A 102 1.58 -21.35 33.63
CA ILE A 102 2.65 -21.66 32.68
C ILE A 102 3.88 -20.83 33.05
N LYS A 103 5.08 -21.44 33.00
CA LYS A 103 6.33 -20.76 33.32
C LYS A 103 7.15 -20.54 32.04
N ILE A 104 6.88 -19.42 31.37
CA ILE A 104 7.59 -19.08 30.14
C ILE A 104 9.06 -18.76 30.43
N ILE A 105 9.96 -19.36 29.66
CA ILE A 105 11.42 -19.15 29.71
C ILE A 105 11.90 -18.24 28.58
N LYS A 106 11.12 -18.15 27.49
CA LYS A 106 11.41 -17.31 26.33
C LYS A 106 10.14 -16.64 25.83
N LEU A 107 10.22 -15.35 25.52
CA LEU A 107 9.17 -14.59 24.86
C LEU A 107 9.81 -13.57 23.93
N LYS A 108 9.80 -13.87 22.62
CA LYS A 108 10.44 -13.09 21.57
C LYS A 108 9.44 -12.67 20.51
N LEU A 109 9.56 -11.45 20.04
CA LEU A 109 8.90 -10.94 18.84
C LEU A 109 9.96 -10.48 17.85
N THR A 110 9.82 -10.85 16.58
CA THR A 110 10.77 -10.49 15.53
C THR A 110 10.02 -9.88 14.36
N LEU A 111 10.43 -8.69 13.93
CA LEU A 111 9.94 -8.04 12.73
C LEU A 111 10.96 -8.21 11.61
N ALA A 112 10.54 -8.74 10.47
CA ALA A 112 11.44 -8.98 9.34
C ALA A 112 10.83 -8.61 7.98
N ILE A 113 11.70 -8.24 7.03
CA ILE A 113 11.38 -8.09 5.61
C ILE A 113 11.70 -9.40 4.90
N HIS A 114 10.74 -9.90 4.13
CA HIS A 114 10.85 -11.07 3.27
C HIS A 114 10.91 -10.62 1.82
N LEU A 115 12.07 -10.76 1.20
CA LEU A 115 12.31 -10.50 -0.22
C LEU A 115 12.26 -11.83 -0.96
N THR A 116 11.35 -11.96 -1.91
CA THR A 116 11.16 -13.20 -2.68
C THR A 116 11.42 -12.98 -4.16
N THR A 117 12.00 -13.98 -4.83
CA THR A 117 12.19 -14.04 -6.28
C THR A 117 11.73 -15.37 -6.83
N VAL A 118 10.99 -15.33 -7.94
CA VAL A 118 10.53 -16.51 -8.69
C VAL A 118 11.68 -17.11 -9.51
N LYS A 119 12.70 -16.30 -9.85
CA LYS A 119 13.85 -16.70 -10.66
C LYS A 119 15.14 -16.58 -9.85
N PRO A 120 15.39 -17.47 -8.89
CA PRO A 120 16.65 -17.47 -8.14
C PRO A 120 17.84 -17.78 -9.04
N VAL A 121 19.04 -17.38 -8.61
CA VAL A 121 20.32 -17.67 -9.31
C VAL A 121 20.48 -19.18 -9.56
N VAL A 122 20.06 -20.01 -8.60
CA VAL A 122 20.04 -21.46 -8.73
C VAL A 122 18.61 -21.95 -8.51
N LYS A 123 18.05 -22.61 -9.53
CA LYS A 123 16.72 -23.22 -9.46
C LYS A 123 16.64 -24.20 -8.29
N GLY A 124 15.56 -24.13 -7.51
CA GLY A 124 15.33 -25.01 -6.35
C GLY A 124 16.04 -24.61 -5.05
N CYS A 125 16.87 -23.56 -5.05
CA CYS A 125 17.50 -23.09 -3.82
C CYS A 125 16.61 -22.10 -3.05
N SER A 126 16.09 -22.51 -1.89
CA SER A 126 15.26 -21.66 -1.02
C SER A 126 15.97 -20.39 -0.56
N ARG A 127 17.27 -20.45 -0.27
CA ARG A 127 18.07 -19.28 0.15
C ARG A 127 18.38 -18.29 -0.96
N CYS A 128 18.32 -18.71 -2.23
CA CYS A 128 18.39 -17.79 -3.36
C CYS A 128 17.00 -17.25 -3.74
N ALA A 129 15.94 -17.99 -3.40
CA ALA A 129 14.56 -17.61 -3.69
C ALA A 129 13.99 -16.63 -2.65
N THR A 130 14.36 -16.79 -1.38
CA THR A 130 13.87 -15.97 -0.28
C THR A 130 15.03 -15.47 0.56
N ARG A 131 15.09 -14.15 0.74
CA ARG A 131 16.01 -13.47 1.64
C ARG A 131 15.20 -12.80 2.73
N ILE A 132 15.55 -13.09 3.98
CA ILE A 132 14.90 -12.53 5.17
C ILE A 132 15.88 -11.58 5.82
N GLU A 133 15.40 -10.39 6.18
CA GLU A 133 16.18 -9.39 6.90
C GLU A 133 15.42 -8.96 8.15
N GLU A 134 16.06 -9.14 9.30
CA GLU A 134 15.51 -8.73 10.59
C GLU A 134 15.62 -7.19 10.71
N LEU A 135 14.48 -6.55 10.99
CA LEU A 135 14.40 -5.11 11.23
C LEU A 135 14.50 -4.79 12.72
N SER A 136 13.83 -5.59 13.54
CA SER A 136 13.81 -5.41 14.99
C SER A 136 13.51 -6.73 15.67
N ASN A 137 14.02 -6.89 16.90
CA ASN A 137 13.56 -7.91 17.81
C ASN A 137 13.26 -7.33 19.19
N TRP A 138 12.27 -7.92 19.84
CA TRP A 138 11.92 -7.66 21.23
C TRP A 138 12.03 -8.96 22.00
N ASN A 139 12.80 -8.94 23.08
CA ASN A 139 12.83 -10.01 24.07
C ASN A 139 12.16 -9.46 25.33
N PHE A 140 10.94 -9.90 25.60
CA PHE A 140 10.12 -9.32 26.68
C PHE A 140 10.49 -9.82 28.07
N ILE A 141 11.13 -11.00 28.13
CA ILE A 141 11.55 -11.60 29.39
C ILE A 141 13.04 -11.96 29.32
N THR A 142 13.74 -11.69 30.42
CA THR A 142 15.14 -12.08 30.64
C THR A 142 15.28 -13.21 31.65
N ARG A 143 14.23 -13.45 32.44
CA ARG A 143 14.13 -14.50 33.45
C ARG A 143 12.81 -15.23 33.29
N PRO A 144 12.71 -16.49 33.72
CA PRO A 144 11.46 -17.24 33.67
C PRO A 144 10.32 -16.50 34.38
N MET A 145 9.19 -16.34 33.70
CA MET A 145 8.01 -15.61 34.20
C MET A 145 6.84 -16.57 34.37
N HIS A 146 6.18 -16.52 35.53
CA HIS A 146 4.97 -17.29 35.79
C HIS A 146 3.76 -16.51 35.30
N LEU A 147 3.00 -17.12 34.39
CA LEU A 147 1.76 -16.58 33.87
C LEU A 147 0.58 -17.35 34.47
N THR A 148 -0.37 -16.61 35.03
CA THR A 148 -1.61 -17.14 35.64
C THR A 148 -2.79 -17.06 34.67
N LEU A 149 -3.95 -17.58 35.09
CA LEU A 149 -5.21 -17.38 34.37
C LEU A 149 -5.41 -15.90 33.96
N GLY A 150 -5.77 -15.67 32.70
CA GLY A 150 -6.06 -14.33 32.17
C GLY A 150 -5.24 -13.95 30.93
N HIS A 151 -5.21 -12.64 30.66
CA HIS A 151 -4.49 -12.03 29.53
C HIS A 151 -3.25 -11.32 30.03
N HIS A 152 -2.10 -11.69 29.48
CA HIS A 152 -0.82 -11.05 29.77
C HIS A 152 -0.36 -10.31 28.53
N GLU A 153 -0.17 -9.01 28.64
CA GLU A 153 0.08 -8.11 27.53
C GLU A 153 1.47 -7.51 27.62
N PHE A 154 2.17 -7.53 26.49
CA PHE A 154 3.54 -7.06 26.36
C PHE A 154 3.61 -6.05 25.21
N PRO A 155 3.61 -4.74 25.50
CA PRO A 155 3.54 -3.70 24.46
C PRO A 155 4.84 -3.61 23.67
N PHE A 156 4.73 -3.30 22.39
CA PHE A 156 5.86 -3.03 21.51
C PHE A 156 5.53 -1.89 20.54
N SER A 157 6.57 -1.21 20.09
CA SER A 157 6.46 -0.19 19.05
C SER A 157 7.67 -0.21 18.13
N TYR A 158 7.47 0.21 16.90
CA TYR A 158 8.50 0.33 15.88
C TYR A 158 8.17 1.50 14.95
N LEU A 159 9.14 2.38 14.73
CA LEU A 159 9.04 3.40 13.69
C LEU A 159 9.63 2.84 12.41
N PHE A 160 8.79 2.52 11.43
CA PHE A 160 9.25 2.07 10.13
C PHE A 160 9.93 3.23 9.39
N PRO A 161 11.21 3.10 8.97
CA PRO A 161 11.88 4.15 8.21
C PRO A 161 11.21 4.41 6.86
N GLY A 162 11.03 5.68 6.50
CA GLY A 162 10.36 6.07 5.27
C GLY A 162 11.09 5.70 3.98
N GLN A 163 12.36 5.31 4.05
CA GLN A 163 13.17 4.82 2.93
C GLN A 163 12.84 3.37 2.55
N LEU A 164 12.18 2.62 3.43
CA LEU A 164 11.85 1.23 3.17
C LEU A 164 10.83 1.11 2.02
N PRO A 165 10.94 0.08 1.18
CA PRO A 165 9.99 -0.13 0.09
C PRO A 165 8.60 -0.50 0.63
N ALA A 166 7.55 -0.12 -0.09
CA ALA A 166 6.21 -0.58 0.22
C ALA A 166 6.07 -2.09 -0.05
N PHE A 167 5.05 -2.70 0.52
CA PHE A 167 4.63 -4.05 0.19
C PHE A 167 4.36 -4.16 -1.33
N CYS A 168 4.86 -5.22 -1.96
CA CYS A 168 4.57 -5.49 -3.35
C CYS A 168 4.59 -6.99 -3.65
N ASN A 169 3.66 -7.44 -4.48
CA ASN A 169 3.61 -8.80 -4.98
C ASN A 169 3.58 -8.77 -6.51
N THR A 170 4.68 -9.13 -7.15
CA THR A 170 4.81 -9.09 -8.61
C THR A 170 5.00 -10.49 -9.19
N PRO A 171 4.78 -10.69 -10.49
CA PRO A 171 5.01 -12.00 -11.12
C PRO A 171 6.48 -12.46 -11.15
N LEU A 172 7.44 -11.62 -10.77
CA LEU A 172 8.86 -11.98 -10.67
C LEU A 172 9.35 -12.14 -9.22
N GLY A 173 8.58 -11.68 -8.23
CA GLY A 173 9.00 -11.61 -6.84
C GLY A 173 8.25 -10.55 -6.05
N GLY A 174 8.54 -10.41 -4.77
CA GLY A 174 7.82 -9.49 -3.90
C GLY A 174 8.53 -9.14 -2.61
N ILE A 175 7.97 -8.16 -1.92
CA ILE A 175 8.41 -7.62 -0.64
C ILE A 175 7.24 -7.77 0.33
N ALA A 176 7.45 -8.53 1.39
CA ALA A 176 6.49 -8.72 2.47
C ALA A 176 7.12 -8.40 3.82
N TYR A 177 6.31 -7.91 4.76
CA TYR A 177 6.73 -7.67 6.14
C TYR A 177 6.01 -8.66 7.03
N VAL A 178 6.74 -9.32 7.93
CA VAL A 178 6.17 -10.34 8.82
C VAL A 178 6.62 -10.08 10.24
N LEU A 179 5.66 -10.12 11.15
CA LEU A 179 5.88 -10.10 12.58
C LEU A 179 5.71 -11.52 13.13
N SER A 180 6.76 -12.07 13.73
CA SER A 180 6.81 -13.44 14.24
C SER A 180 7.01 -13.44 15.74
N ALA A 181 5.99 -13.88 16.47
CA ALA A 181 6.01 -14.09 17.91
C ALA A 181 6.33 -15.55 18.24
N GLN A 182 7.19 -15.75 19.23
CA GLN A 182 7.60 -17.05 19.74
C GLN A 182 7.67 -17.01 21.26
N ALA A 183 7.05 -17.98 21.92
CA ALA A 183 7.18 -18.22 23.34
C ALA A 183 7.52 -19.68 23.62
N GLU A 184 8.25 -19.94 24.69
CA GLU A 184 8.65 -21.29 25.11
C GLU A 184 8.45 -21.42 26.61
N ASP A 185 7.79 -22.51 27.02
CA ASP A 185 7.59 -22.90 28.42
C ASP A 185 8.76 -23.77 28.93
N ILE A 186 8.91 -23.90 30.25
CA ILE A 186 9.94 -24.74 30.87
C ILE A 186 9.81 -26.24 30.49
N VAL A 187 8.61 -26.69 30.13
CA VAL A 187 8.34 -28.05 29.64
C VAL A 187 8.84 -28.24 28.19
N GLY A 188 9.19 -27.15 27.49
CA GLY A 188 9.57 -27.16 26.07
C GLY A 188 8.41 -27.00 25.11
N THR A 189 7.19 -26.68 25.60
CA THR A 189 6.06 -26.35 24.73
C THR A 189 6.27 -24.98 24.09
N SER A 190 6.25 -24.94 22.76
CA SER A 190 6.41 -23.71 21.98
C SER A 190 5.07 -23.14 21.52
N TYR A 191 4.87 -21.84 21.72
CA TYR A 191 3.74 -21.08 21.20
C TYR A 191 4.24 -20.12 20.14
N SER A 192 3.59 -20.06 18.99
CA SER A 192 4.00 -19.16 17.90
C SER A 192 2.82 -18.48 17.24
N SER A 193 3.01 -17.24 16.81
CA SER A 193 2.03 -16.48 16.04
C SER A 193 2.75 -15.67 14.98
N ASN A 194 2.27 -15.70 13.73
CA ASN A 194 2.82 -14.91 12.64
C ASN A 194 1.75 -13.95 12.12
N MET A 195 2.11 -12.69 11.90
CA MET A 195 1.21 -11.67 11.38
C MET A 195 1.86 -10.96 10.18
N PRO A 196 1.30 -11.05 8.97
CA PRO A 196 1.76 -10.26 7.84
C PRO A 196 1.39 -8.79 8.04
N LEU A 197 2.28 -7.88 7.65
CA LEU A 197 2.08 -6.43 7.68
C LEU A 197 2.08 -5.88 6.25
N HIS A 198 1.06 -5.10 5.92
CA HIS A 198 0.92 -4.46 4.61
C HIS A 198 1.27 -2.98 4.72
N ILE A 199 2.49 -2.65 4.31
CA ILE A 199 2.95 -1.26 4.28
C ILE A 199 2.68 -0.68 2.90
N LYS A 200 2.02 0.47 2.86
CA LYS A 200 1.66 1.19 1.63
C LYS A 200 2.48 2.47 1.49
N ARG A 201 2.53 3.02 0.28
CA ARG A 201 3.11 4.33 0.03
C ARG A 201 2.14 5.20 -0.76
N ALA A 202 1.89 6.39 -0.24
CA ALA A 202 1.03 7.38 -0.84
C ALA A 202 1.85 8.62 -1.22
N LEU A 203 1.87 8.93 -2.51
CA LEU A 203 2.50 10.16 -3.00
C LEU A 203 1.47 11.30 -2.96
N PRO A 204 1.88 12.51 -2.53
CA PRO A 204 1.00 13.66 -2.59
C PRO A 204 0.66 13.98 -4.06
N PRO A 205 -0.58 14.38 -4.37
CA PRO A 205 -0.90 14.86 -5.71
C PRO A 205 -0.10 16.14 -5.99
N GLY A 206 0.60 16.15 -7.13
CA GLY A 206 1.30 17.33 -7.64
C GLY A 206 0.62 17.91 -8.87
N ASN A 207 1.22 18.95 -9.45
CA ASN A 207 0.75 19.55 -10.70
C ASN A 207 0.73 18.52 -11.85
N GLU A 208 -0.21 18.68 -12.77
CA GLU A 208 -0.27 17.84 -13.96
C GLU A 208 1.03 17.91 -14.76
N ILE A 209 1.41 16.79 -15.36
CA ILE A 209 2.61 16.66 -16.18
C ILE A 209 2.23 17.00 -17.62
N SER A 210 2.94 17.97 -18.22
CA SER A 210 2.82 18.34 -19.63
C SER A 210 4.01 17.78 -20.42
N LEU A 211 3.74 17.02 -21.47
CA LEU A 211 4.73 16.39 -22.34
C LEU A 211 4.57 16.87 -23.77
N LEU A 212 5.68 17.12 -24.45
CA LEU A 212 5.73 17.59 -25.83
C LEU A 212 6.33 16.51 -26.74
N TYR A 213 5.64 16.20 -27.84
CA TYR A 213 6.09 15.26 -28.86
C TYR A 213 6.08 15.92 -30.22
N THR A 214 7.20 15.91 -30.92
CA THR A 214 7.26 16.33 -32.33
C THR A 214 7.36 15.10 -33.21
N PHE A 215 6.55 15.04 -34.27
CA PHE A 215 6.51 13.96 -35.25
C PHE A 215 7.17 14.44 -36.55
N PRO A 216 8.47 14.14 -36.78
CA PRO A 216 9.23 14.76 -37.87
C PRO A 216 8.67 14.44 -39.26
N ARG A 217 8.10 13.25 -39.44
CA ARG A 217 7.55 12.81 -40.75
C ARG A 217 6.30 13.56 -41.17
N THR A 218 5.53 14.06 -40.21
CA THR A 218 4.24 14.73 -40.46
C THR A 218 4.29 16.21 -40.08
N ASN A 219 5.40 16.69 -39.53
CA ASN A 219 5.55 18.03 -38.97
C ASN A 219 4.46 18.40 -37.94
N LEU A 220 3.95 17.39 -37.23
CA LEU A 220 2.94 17.57 -36.20
C LEU A 220 3.61 17.69 -34.84
N THR A 221 3.05 18.53 -33.98
CA THR A 221 3.46 18.62 -32.58
C THR A 221 2.29 18.26 -31.67
N SER A 222 2.52 17.43 -30.67
CA SER A 222 1.50 17.03 -29.72
C SER A 222 1.87 17.39 -28.29
N HIS A 223 0.93 18.01 -27.59
CA HIS A 223 1.00 18.28 -26.17
C HIS A 223 0.10 17.29 -25.43
N VAL A 224 0.68 16.50 -24.53
CA VAL A 224 -0.04 15.51 -23.72
C VAL A 224 0.00 15.94 -22.27
N ILE A 225 -1.16 16.06 -21.64
CA ILE A 225 -1.29 16.38 -20.22
C ILE A 225 -1.86 15.17 -19.47
N VAL A 226 -1.15 14.74 -18.43
CA VAL A 226 -1.51 13.61 -17.57
C VAL A 226 -1.40 14.01 -16.09
N PRO A 227 -2.13 13.35 -15.18
CA PRO A 227 -1.93 13.55 -13.74
C PRO A 227 -0.51 13.21 -13.29
N SER A 228 -0.04 13.88 -12.24
CA SER A 228 1.26 13.59 -11.61
C SER A 228 1.32 12.21 -10.95
N VAL A 229 0.21 11.81 -10.35
CA VAL A 229 0.04 10.57 -9.58
C VAL A 229 -1.31 9.96 -9.94
N VAL A 230 -1.33 8.65 -10.12
CA VAL A 230 -2.51 7.83 -10.40
C VAL A 230 -2.65 6.78 -9.31
N HIS A 231 -3.87 6.31 -9.06
CA HIS A 231 -4.14 5.30 -8.04
C HIS A 231 -4.57 3.96 -8.65
N PRO A 232 -4.27 2.84 -7.99
CA PRO A 232 -4.83 1.54 -8.34
C PRO A 232 -6.36 1.61 -8.44
N MET A 233 -6.91 0.88 -9.42
CA MET A 233 -8.36 0.84 -9.71
C MET A 233 -8.98 2.21 -10.06
N GLY A 234 -8.17 3.24 -10.31
CA GLY A 234 -8.63 4.56 -10.73
C GLY A 234 -8.84 4.68 -12.24
N SER A 235 -9.71 5.61 -12.62
CA SER A 235 -9.71 6.23 -13.94
C SER A 235 -9.23 7.66 -13.84
N PHE A 236 -8.66 8.18 -14.92
CA PHE A 236 -8.19 9.55 -14.99
C PHE A 236 -8.25 10.09 -16.42
N PRO A 237 -8.47 11.41 -16.56
CA PRO A 237 -8.52 12.02 -17.87
C PRO A 237 -7.11 12.22 -18.43
N VAL A 238 -6.96 11.99 -19.73
CA VAL A 238 -5.77 12.38 -20.50
C VAL A 238 -6.20 13.38 -21.55
N ARG A 239 -5.49 14.51 -21.61
CA ARG A 239 -5.72 15.57 -22.59
C ARG A 239 -4.59 15.57 -23.59
N VAL A 240 -4.95 15.65 -24.87
CA VAL A 240 -4.00 15.70 -25.98
C VAL A 240 -4.38 16.84 -26.90
N ALA A 241 -3.44 17.73 -27.18
CA ALA A 241 -3.53 18.69 -28.27
C ALA A 241 -2.58 18.26 -29.38
N LEU A 242 -3.02 18.37 -30.64
CA LEU A 242 -2.24 18.11 -31.83
C LEU A 242 -2.25 19.38 -32.69
N ILE A 243 -1.07 19.94 -32.95
CA ILE A 243 -0.83 21.22 -33.64
C ILE A 243 -0.11 20.93 -34.97
N GLY A 244 -0.34 21.76 -35.99
CA GLY A 244 0.22 21.60 -37.34
C GLY A 244 -0.67 20.74 -38.25
N VAL A 245 -1.96 20.68 -37.93
CA VAL A 245 -2.94 19.82 -38.60
C VAL A 245 -3.35 20.40 -39.97
N MET A 246 -3.24 21.72 -40.15
CA MET A 246 -3.56 22.43 -41.40
C MET A 246 -2.30 22.87 -42.15
N ASP A 247 -2.30 22.66 -43.47
CA ASP A 247 -1.34 23.30 -44.37
C ASP A 247 -1.89 24.68 -44.79
N ASN A 248 -1.56 25.73 -44.02
CA ASN A 248 -2.02 27.11 -44.26
C ASN A 248 -1.64 27.65 -45.65
N LYS A 249 -0.73 26.99 -46.37
CA LYS A 249 -0.34 27.38 -47.74
C LYS A 249 -1.26 26.78 -48.81
N LYS A 250 -2.06 25.76 -48.48
CA LYS A 250 -2.96 25.05 -49.41
C LYS A 250 -4.27 24.65 -48.71
N PRO A 251 -5.27 25.55 -48.58
CA PRO A 251 -6.52 25.29 -47.86
C PRO A 251 -7.42 24.22 -48.51
N ASN A 252 -7.09 23.76 -49.72
CA ASN A 252 -7.85 22.78 -50.49
C ASN A 252 -7.25 21.36 -50.43
N ARG A 253 -6.33 21.10 -49.48
CA ARG A 253 -5.71 19.78 -49.26
C ARG A 253 -6.42 19.01 -48.14
N ASN A 254 -6.20 17.70 -48.13
CA ASN A 254 -6.76 16.76 -47.17
C ASN A 254 -6.56 17.24 -45.72
N HIS A 255 -7.62 17.21 -44.93
CA HIS A 255 -7.52 17.47 -43.49
C HIS A 255 -7.18 16.17 -42.77
N LEU A 256 -6.26 16.25 -41.81
CA LEU A 256 -5.94 15.10 -40.96
C LEU A 256 -7.09 14.88 -39.97
N TYR A 257 -7.64 13.68 -39.97
CA TYR A 257 -8.76 13.31 -39.11
C TYR A 257 -8.41 12.13 -38.23
N ILE A 258 -8.71 12.23 -36.94
CA ILE A 258 -8.44 11.15 -35.98
C ILE A 258 -9.57 10.12 -36.06
N GLN A 259 -9.23 8.93 -36.56
CA GLN A 259 -10.15 7.81 -36.69
C GLN A 259 -10.30 7.04 -35.39
N ASN A 260 -9.20 6.78 -34.70
CA ASN A 260 -9.21 6.01 -33.46
C ASN A 260 -8.18 6.55 -32.47
N VAL A 261 -8.53 6.45 -31.19
CA VAL A 261 -7.61 6.61 -30.07
C VAL A 261 -7.42 5.24 -29.43
N LYS A 262 -6.19 4.77 -29.37
CA LYS A 262 -5.82 3.57 -28.61
C LYS A 262 -4.92 3.97 -27.47
N TRP A 263 -5.13 3.38 -26.30
CA TRP A 263 -4.20 3.55 -25.19
C TRP A 263 -3.98 2.22 -24.48
N HIS A 264 -2.82 2.07 -23.87
CA HIS A 264 -2.52 0.96 -22.98
C HIS A 264 -1.48 1.37 -21.92
N ILE A 265 -1.63 0.81 -20.73
CA ILE A 265 -0.70 1.00 -19.62
C ILE A 265 0.17 -0.24 -19.48
N LYS A 266 1.48 -0.07 -19.45
CA LYS A 266 2.45 -1.14 -19.21
C LYS A 266 3.02 -1.01 -17.80
N GLU A 267 2.98 -2.12 -17.07
CA GLU A 267 3.74 -2.32 -15.83
C GLU A 267 5.06 -3.00 -16.20
N HIS A 268 6.17 -2.36 -15.81
CA HIS A 268 7.52 -2.84 -15.98
C HIS A 268 8.05 -3.29 -14.63
N VAL A 269 8.34 -4.58 -14.50
CA VAL A 269 8.94 -5.18 -13.30
C VAL A 269 10.36 -5.59 -13.63
N LYS A 270 11.31 -5.14 -12.81
CA LYS A 270 12.71 -5.54 -12.82
C LYS A 270 13.06 -6.06 -11.44
N ILE A 271 13.71 -7.21 -11.37
CA ILE A 271 14.25 -7.77 -10.12
C ILE A 271 15.69 -8.20 -10.32
N VAL A 272 16.53 -8.00 -9.31
CA VAL A 272 17.90 -8.51 -9.26
C VAL A 272 17.96 -9.69 -8.30
N SER A 273 18.23 -10.88 -8.83
CA SER A 273 18.36 -12.09 -8.03
C SER A 273 19.81 -12.27 -7.58
N HIS A 274 20.02 -12.30 -6.27
CA HIS A 274 21.34 -12.37 -5.65
C HIS A 274 21.70 -13.81 -5.28
N PRO A 275 22.99 -14.19 -5.35
CA PRO A 275 23.42 -15.51 -4.93
C PRO A 275 23.37 -15.61 -3.39
N CYS A 276 23.05 -16.79 -2.87
CA CYS A 276 23.29 -17.07 -1.45
C CYS A 276 24.78 -17.37 -1.22
N SER A 277 25.22 -17.41 0.04
CA SER A 277 26.62 -17.70 0.40
C SER A 277 27.16 -19.00 -0.22
N LYS A 278 26.30 -20.02 -0.40
CA LYS A 278 26.66 -21.29 -1.06
C LYS A 278 26.83 -21.19 -2.57
N HIS A 279 26.30 -20.13 -3.19
CA HIS A 279 26.26 -19.92 -4.64
C HIS A 279 26.92 -18.62 -5.08
N ALA A 280 27.73 -18.01 -4.21
CA ALA A 280 28.44 -16.75 -4.49
C ALA A 280 29.29 -16.82 -5.77
N SER A 281 29.81 -18.01 -6.11
CA SER A 281 30.61 -18.24 -7.31
C SER A 281 29.81 -18.30 -8.63
N LYS A 282 28.47 -18.38 -8.59
CA LYS A 282 27.63 -18.59 -9.77
C LYS A 282 27.06 -17.31 -10.39
N SER A 283 27.33 -16.15 -9.79
CA SER A 283 26.96 -14.86 -10.37
C SER A 283 28.02 -13.82 -10.06
N GLN A 284 28.17 -12.85 -10.95
CA GLN A 284 28.97 -11.65 -10.67
C GLN A 284 28.40 -10.88 -9.46
N ALA A 285 29.18 -9.96 -8.92
CA ALA A 285 28.86 -9.19 -7.72
C ALA A 285 27.48 -8.49 -7.77
N GLU A 286 26.98 -8.14 -8.97
CA GLU A 286 25.71 -7.42 -9.18
C GLU A 286 24.47 -8.31 -9.33
N GLY A 287 24.59 -9.64 -9.26
CA GLY A 287 23.46 -10.57 -9.38
C GLY A 287 22.89 -10.72 -10.80
N VAL A 288 21.77 -11.45 -10.93
CA VAL A 288 21.12 -11.74 -12.23
C VAL A 288 19.86 -10.90 -12.38
N ILE A 289 19.80 -10.08 -13.45
CA ILE A 289 18.68 -9.18 -13.72
C ILE A 289 17.58 -9.92 -14.49
N HIS A 290 16.35 -9.83 -14.00
CA HIS A 290 15.16 -10.31 -14.69
C HIS A 290 14.18 -9.17 -14.91
N LYS A 291 13.65 -9.07 -16.14
CA LYS A 291 12.66 -8.06 -16.52
C LYS A 291 11.40 -8.74 -17.05
N LYS A 292 10.24 -8.20 -16.72
CA LYS A 292 8.94 -8.61 -17.24
C LYS A 292 8.09 -7.37 -17.44
N THR A 293 7.39 -7.31 -18.56
CA THR A 293 6.43 -6.23 -18.83
C THR A 293 5.07 -6.85 -19.07
N ARG A 294 4.03 -6.32 -18.41
CA ARG A 294 2.63 -6.72 -18.63
C ARG A 294 1.77 -5.50 -18.90
N VAL A 295 0.70 -5.68 -19.66
CA VAL A 295 -0.30 -4.63 -19.86
C VAL A 295 -1.27 -4.69 -18.68
N ILE A 296 -1.56 -3.57 -18.03
CA ILE A 296 -2.49 -3.49 -16.89
C ILE A 296 -3.76 -2.69 -17.19
N GLY A 297 -3.85 -2.09 -18.37
CA GLY A 297 -5.05 -1.41 -18.85
C GLY A 297 -4.94 -1.20 -20.36
N ARG A 298 -6.06 -1.26 -21.08
CA ARG A 298 -6.11 -0.94 -22.52
C ARG A 298 -7.51 -0.55 -22.93
N ASN A 299 -7.61 0.35 -23.91
CA ASN A 299 -8.86 0.62 -24.60
C ASN A 299 -8.58 1.09 -26.05
N LYS A 300 -9.59 0.95 -26.90
CA LYS A 300 -9.65 1.50 -28.24
C LYS A 300 -11.00 2.20 -28.39
N GLU A 301 -10.98 3.51 -28.54
CA GLU A 301 -12.16 4.30 -28.92
C GLU A 301 -12.07 4.63 -30.42
N SER A 302 -13.13 4.30 -31.17
CA SER A 302 -13.24 4.53 -32.62
C SER A 302 -14.17 5.71 -32.97
N ASN A 303 -14.50 6.56 -32.01
CA ASN A 303 -15.47 7.64 -32.16
C ASN A 303 -14.83 8.89 -32.79
N GLY A 304 -14.39 8.80 -34.04
CA GLY A 304 -13.80 9.95 -34.75
C GLY A 304 -14.72 11.19 -34.77
N SER A 305 -16.05 11.03 -34.75
CA SER A 305 -17.01 12.14 -34.80
C SER A 305 -16.96 13.08 -33.59
N LYS A 306 -16.35 12.66 -32.48
CA LYS A 306 -16.19 13.48 -31.27
C LYS A 306 -15.00 14.43 -31.33
N TYR A 307 -14.00 14.15 -32.18
CA TYR A 307 -12.74 14.90 -32.26
C TYR A 307 -12.72 15.73 -33.55
N LYS A 308 -13.78 16.50 -33.77
CA LYS A 308 -13.87 17.41 -34.92
C LYS A 308 -12.91 18.58 -34.70
N LEU A 309 -12.23 18.98 -35.77
CA LEU A 309 -11.49 20.23 -35.84
C LEU A 309 -12.50 21.38 -35.74
N ASP A 310 -12.23 22.36 -34.88
CA ASP A 310 -12.97 23.62 -34.92
C ASP A 310 -12.60 24.35 -36.22
N LEU A 311 -13.61 24.83 -36.96
CA LEU A 311 -13.40 25.51 -38.23
C LEU A 311 -12.52 26.75 -38.01
N GLY A 312 -11.27 26.69 -38.46
CA GLY A 312 -10.29 27.78 -38.37
C GLY A 312 -9.14 27.56 -37.37
N SER A 313 -9.10 26.46 -36.60
CA SER A 313 -7.96 26.14 -35.72
C SER A 313 -6.97 25.19 -36.39
N ASP A 314 -5.67 25.43 -36.21
CA ASP A 314 -4.59 24.49 -36.58
C ASP A 314 -4.37 23.39 -35.51
N GLU A 315 -5.31 23.29 -34.56
CA GLU A 315 -5.20 22.47 -33.37
C GLU A 315 -6.41 21.54 -33.25
N ILE A 316 -6.14 20.24 -33.06
CA ILE A 316 -7.14 19.26 -32.62
C ILE A 316 -6.92 18.98 -31.12
N ARG A 317 -7.96 19.17 -30.31
CA ARG A 317 -7.96 18.81 -28.89
C ARG A 317 -8.78 17.54 -28.65
N LEU A 318 -8.20 16.62 -27.88
CA LEU A 318 -8.82 15.37 -27.47
C LEU A 318 -8.77 15.25 -25.96
N GLN A 319 -9.85 14.74 -25.40
CA GLN A 319 -9.88 14.28 -24.01
C GLN A 319 -10.52 12.89 -24.00
N PHE A 320 -9.85 11.96 -23.33
CA PHE A 320 -10.35 10.60 -23.15
C PHE A 320 -9.97 10.07 -21.77
N GLU A 321 -10.75 9.12 -21.28
CA GLU A 321 -10.55 8.51 -19.97
C GLU A 321 -9.65 7.28 -20.10
N VAL A 322 -8.60 7.25 -19.29
CA VAL A 322 -7.71 6.11 -19.12
C VAL A 322 -8.02 5.43 -17.80
N SER A 323 -8.01 4.10 -17.78
CA SER A 323 -8.30 3.32 -16.57
C SER A 323 -7.37 2.12 -16.41
N ILE A 324 -7.13 1.75 -15.14
CA ILE A 324 -6.39 0.53 -14.79
C ILE A 324 -7.40 -0.61 -14.60
N ASP A 325 -7.13 -1.77 -15.19
CA ASP A 325 -7.96 -2.96 -15.07
C ASP A 325 -7.82 -3.56 -13.65
N TYR A 326 -8.90 -3.48 -12.88
CA TYR A 326 -8.94 -3.96 -11.49
C TYR A 326 -8.73 -5.48 -11.39
N THR A 327 -9.02 -6.25 -12.44
CA THR A 327 -8.86 -7.71 -12.42
C THR A 327 -7.40 -8.16 -12.49
N ARG A 328 -6.47 -7.24 -12.77
CA ARG A 328 -5.05 -7.56 -12.99
C ARG A 328 -4.17 -7.39 -11.77
N GLU A 329 -4.72 -7.01 -10.63
CA GLU A 329 -3.99 -6.82 -9.37
C GLU A 329 -2.71 -5.99 -9.63
N SER A 330 -2.90 -4.79 -10.17
CA SER A 330 -1.80 -3.86 -10.46
C SER A 330 -1.07 -3.48 -9.18
N VAL A 331 0.25 -3.45 -9.24
CA VAL A 331 1.09 -3.03 -8.10
C VAL A 331 1.38 -1.54 -8.22
N CYS A 332 1.58 -0.84 -7.10
CA CYS A 332 2.08 0.53 -7.14
C CYS A 332 3.56 0.56 -7.54
N ASP A 333 4.06 1.74 -7.89
CA ASP A 333 5.49 1.93 -8.10
C ASP A 333 6.25 1.69 -6.81
N VAL A 334 7.29 0.87 -6.91
CA VAL A 334 8.18 0.52 -5.80
C VAL A 334 9.59 0.49 -6.33
N GLU A 335 10.51 1.08 -5.58
CA GLU A 335 11.93 1.01 -5.83
C GLU A 335 12.60 0.55 -4.53
N ASP A 336 13.28 -0.58 -4.60
CA ASP A 336 14.07 -1.14 -3.51
C ASP A 336 15.56 -1.06 -3.86
N SER A 337 16.35 -0.68 -2.86
CA SER A 337 17.81 -0.66 -2.89
C SER A 337 18.45 -1.98 -3.35
N LYS A 338 17.74 -3.11 -3.20
CA LYS A 338 18.23 -4.45 -3.55
C LYS A 338 17.74 -4.92 -4.92
N GLY A 339 17.25 -3.99 -5.75
CA GLY A 339 17.08 -4.20 -7.17
C GLY A 339 15.71 -4.71 -7.60
N LEU A 340 14.69 -4.70 -6.73
CA LEU A 340 13.30 -4.79 -7.17
C LEU A 340 12.79 -3.39 -7.54
N GLU A 341 12.27 -3.26 -8.75
CA GLU A 341 11.77 -2.00 -9.31
C GLU A 341 10.49 -2.28 -10.10
N VAL A 342 9.44 -1.53 -9.77
CA VAL A 342 8.15 -1.53 -10.49
C VAL A 342 7.90 -0.11 -10.98
N LYS A 343 7.71 0.05 -12.30
CA LYS A 343 7.42 1.32 -12.97
C LYS A 343 6.30 1.17 -13.97
N HIS A 344 5.56 2.25 -14.21
CA HIS A 344 4.48 2.25 -15.18
C HIS A 344 4.70 3.24 -16.33
N SER A 345 4.18 2.88 -17.50
CA SER A 345 4.13 3.76 -18.66
C SER A 345 2.76 3.73 -19.33
N LEU A 346 2.31 4.90 -19.77
CA LEU A 346 1.14 5.07 -20.63
C LEU A 346 1.59 5.23 -22.07
N ILE A 347 1.08 4.38 -22.94
CA ILE A 347 1.26 4.53 -24.38
C ILE A 347 -0.09 4.96 -24.98
N VAL A 348 -0.07 6.07 -25.70
CA VAL A 348 -1.20 6.59 -26.47
C VAL A 348 -0.86 6.51 -27.95
N GLU A 349 -1.77 5.98 -28.75
CA GLU A 349 -1.66 5.90 -30.20
C GLU A 349 -2.88 6.58 -30.83
N LEU A 350 -2.66 7.70 -31.51
CA LEU A 350 -3.66 8.33 -32.35
C LEU A 350 -3.54 7.75 -33.75
N ILE A 351 -4.61 7.13 -34.24
CA ILE A 351 -4.71 6.65 -35.62
C ILE A 351 -5.46 7.73 -36.38
N ALA A 352 -4.72 8.43 -37.23
CA ALA A 352 -5.24 9.49 -38.07
C ALA A 352 -5.23 9.08 -39.54
N ALA A 353 -6.08 9.69 -40.35
CA ALA A 353 -6.06 9.54 -41.78
C ALA A 353 -6.36 10.88 -42.44
N GLU A 354 -5.79 11.08 -43.61
CA GLU A 354 -6.10 12.21 -44.46
C GLU A 354 -7.48 12.01 -45.10
N ARG A 355 -8.34 13.03 -45.03
CA ARG A 355 -9.64 13.05 -45.70
C ARG A 355 -9.77 14.29 -46.56
N ASN A 356 -10.13 14.09 -47.83
CA ASN A 356 -10.56 15.18 -48.70
C ASN A 356 -12.05 15.46 -48.43
N THR A 357 -12.42 16.71 -48.17
CA THR A 357 -13.81 17.11 -47.92
C THR A 357 -14.62 17.33 -49.21
N TRP A 358 -13.98 17.43 -50.36
CA TRP A 358 -14.59 17.88 -51.63
C TRP A 358 -14.86 16.77 -52.65
N ILE A 359 -14.15 15.64 -52.56
CA ILE A 359 -14.32 14.48 -53.44
C ILE A 359 -14.81 13.33 -52.54
N THR A 360 -15.58 12.38 -53.11
CA THR A 360 -16.05 11.15 -52.44
C THR A 360 -15.06 10.67 -51.37
N PRO A 361 -15.51 10.30 -50.16
CA PRO A 361 -14.65 10.16 -48.99
C PRO A 361 -13.71 8.96 -49.10
N THR A 362 -12.67 9.09 -49.92
CA THR A 362 -11.57 8.16 -50.02
C THR A 362 -10.62 8.51 -48.89
N SER A 363 -10.61 7.69 -47.84
CA SER A 363 -9.65 7.81 -46.74
C SER A 363 -8.26 7.52 -47.29
N GLY A 364 -7.33 8.44 -47.09
CA GLY A 364 -5.91 8.19 -47.33
C GLY A 364 -5.35 7.11 -46.38
N PRO A 365 -4.08 6.73 -46.56
CA PRO A 365 -3.40 5.77 -45.68
C PRO A 365 -3.39 6.26 -44.24
N ALA A 366 -3.54 5.33 -43.29
CA ALA A 366 -3.57 5.65 -41.86
C ALA A 366 -2.17 5.97 -41.32
N ILE A 367 -2.07 7.04 -40.55
CA ILE A 367 -0.89 7.51 -39.82
C ILE A 367 -1.08 7.15 -38.34
N VAL A 368 -0.04 6.59 -37.72
CA VAL A 368 -0.04 6.28 -36.28
C VAL A 368 0.90 7.21 -35.55
N LEU A 369 0.35 8.08 -34.71
CA LEU A 369 1.09 8.98 -33.83
C LEU A 369 1.16 8.35 -32.44
N ARG A 370 2.32 7.78 -32.10
CA ARG A 370 2.55 7.11 -30.82
C ARG A 370 3.29 8.02 -29.85
N MET A 371 2.76 8.15 -28.64
CA MET A 371 3.31 8.94 -27.53
C MET A 371 3.46 8.02 -26.30
N CYS A 372 4.46 8.28 -25.46
CA CYS A 372 4.76 7.42 -24.31
C CYS A 372 5.12 8.25 -23.06
N SER A 373 4.22 8.28 -22.09
CA SER A 373 4.42 8.96 -20.81
C SER A 373 4.84 7.97 -19.73
N GLY A 374 5.75 8.35 -18.85
CA GLY A 374 5.84 7.70 -17.53
C GLY A 374 4.56 7.96 -16.74
N LEU A 375 4.10 6.96 -15.99
CA LEU A 375 3.00 7.11 -15.04
C LEU A 375 3.51 6.78 -13.65
N ARG A 376 3.22 7.64 -12.67
CA ARG A 376 3.45 7.33 -11.27
C ARG A 376 2.20 6.74 -10.65
N ILE A 377 2.25 5.47 -10.24
CA ILE A 377 1.13 4.81 -9.56
C ILE A 377 1.45 4.68 -8.08
N SER A 378 0.62 5.27 -7.21
CA SER A 378 0.76 5.14 -5.76
C SER A 378 -0.57 4.84 -5.10
N GLU A 379 -0.53 4.32 -3.87
CA GLU A 379 -1.72 4.18 -3.06
C GLU A 379 -2.34 5.56 -2.77
N ARG A 380 -3.61 5.55 -2.40
CA ARG A 380 -4.29 6.76 -1.92
C ARG A 380 -3.80 7.05 -0.51
N SER A 381 -3.61 8.33 -0.19
CA SER A 381 -3.26 8.77 1.17
C SER A 381 -4.32 8.40 2.21
N GLY A 382 -5.56 8.18 1.79
CA GLY A 382 -6.68 7.93 2.69
C GLY A 382 -7.04 9.17 3.50
N LEU A 383 -7.70 8.96 4.64
CA LEU A 383 -8.01 10.02 5.62
C LEU A 383 -6.88 10.23 6.65
N GLY A 384 -5.84 9.39 6.61
CA GLY A 384 -4.71 9.48 7.52
C GLY A 384 -3.80 10.65 7.18
N ILE A 385 -3.29 11.32 8.20
CA ILE A 385 -2.17 12.25 8.09
C ILE A 385 -0.92 11.55 8.58
N SER A 386 0.24 12.04 8.15
CA SER A 386 1.51 11.49 8.61
C SER A 386 1.65 11.71 10.12
N TRP A 387 2.27 10.75 10.81
CA TRP A 387 2.34 10.72 12.28
C TRP A 387 3.04 11.96 12.87
N ASP A 388 3.93 12.59 12.12
CA ASP A 388 4.62 13.84 12.48
C ASP A 388 3.71 15.08 12.39
N LYS A 389 2.63 15.00 11.61
CA LYS A 389 1.65 16.08 11.44
C LYS A 389 0.45 15.94 12.37
N GLU A 390 0.36 14.85 13.11
CA GLU A 390 -0.58 14.67 14.21
C GLU A 390 -0.16 15.53 15.41
N VAL A 391 -0.29 16.85 15.28
CA VAL A 391 -0.02 17.79 16.38
C VAL A 391 -1.30 17.95 17.19
N PRO A 392 -1.29 17.75 18.52
CA PRO A 392 -2.45 18.03 19.34
C PRO A 392 -2.83 19.52 19.25
N PRO A 393 -4.12 19.88 19.35
CA PRO A 393 -4.52 21.28 19.37
C PRO A 393 -3.82 22.02 20.52
N ILE A 394 -3.21 23.16 20.21
CA ILE A 394 -2.62 24.04 21.22
C ILE A 394 -3.76 24.77 21.94
N TYR A 395 -4.06 24.36 23.17
CA TYR A 395 -4.99 25.09 24.03
C TYR A 395 -4.33 26.38 24.50
N LYS A 396 -4.93 27.53 24.15
CA LYS A 396 -4.41 28.85 24.54
C LYS A 396 -4.66 29.16 26.03
N ASP A 397 -5.68 28.54 26.61
CA ASP A 397 -6.15 28.81 27.97
C ASP A 397 -6.06 27.55 28.83
N VAL A 398 -4.83 27.11 29.11
CA VAL A 398 -4.61 26.12 30.18
C VAL A 398 -4.59 26.91 31.50
N PRO A 399 -5.61 26.80 32.36
CA PRO A 399 -5.57 27.43 33.66
C PRO A 399 -4.33 26.93 34.44
N PRO A 400 -3.74 27.76 35.33
CA PRO A 400 -2.64 27.31 36.16
C PRO A 400 -3.03 25.99 36.84
N GLY A 401 -2.11 25.03 36.79
CA GLY A 401 -2.34 23.68 37.30
C GLY A 401 -2.87 23.68 38.75
N PRO A 402 -3.49 22.58 39.19
CA PRO A 402 -4.07 22.49 40.52
C PRO A 402 -3.03 22.90 41.59
N PRO A 403 -3.45 23.56 42.68
CA PRO A 403 -2.53 24.01 43.73
C PRO A 403 -1.65 22.85 44.18
N GLY A 404 -0.34 23.10 44.24
CA GLY A 404 0.63 22.09 44.67
C GLY A 404 0.24 21.56 46.04
N TYR A 405 0.19 20.23 46.20
CA TYR A 405 0.05 19.61 47.50
C TYR A 405 1.31 19.91 48.31
N THR A 406 1.30 21.01 49.05
CA THR A 406 2.32 21.30 50.05
C THR A 406 2.28 20.15 51.05
N ALA A 407 3.31 19.30 51.02
CA ALA A 407 3.46 18.22 51.98
C ALA A 407 3.35 18.84 53.38
N MET A 408 2.27 18.52 54.09
CA MET A 408 2.12 18.90 55.48
C MET A 408 3.29 18.28 56.22
N ARG A 409 4.28 19.11 56.59
CA ARG A 409 5.36 18.70 57.48
C ARG A 409 4.71 18.41 58.82
N THR A 410 4.50 17.12 59.09
CA THR A 410 4.11 16.64 60.41
C THR A 410 5.19 17.10 61.40
N PRO A 411 4.85 17.88 62.44
CA PRO A 411 5.82 18.26 63.44
C PRO A 411 6.27 17.00 64.19
N VAL A 412 7.52 16.61 63.99
CA VAL A 412 8.18 15.59 64.79
C VAL A 412 8.26 16.11 66.22
N ARG A 413 7.48 15.52 67.14
CA ARG A 413 7.69 15.69 68.57
C ARG A 413 9.11 15.19 68.90
N GLN A 414 10.02 16.10 69.18
CA GLN A 414 11.30 15.75 69.80
C GLN A 414 11.02 15.23 71.21
N LEU A 415 11.16 13.92 71.39
CA LEU A 415 11.41 13.31 72.70
C LEU A 415 12.84 13.66 73.10
N GLY A 416 12.99 14.72 73.90
CA GLY A 416 14.25 15.12 74.52
C GLY A 416 14.35 14.57 75.95
N ALA A 417 15.36 13.75 76.17
CA ALA A 417 15.61 12.96 77.36
C ALA A 417 16.14 13.75 78.57
N SER A 418 15.79 13.22 79.75
CA SER A 418 16.60 13.06 80.99
C SER A 418 17.52 14.21 81.43
N ARG A 419 17.09 14.96 82.47
CA ARG A 419 17.98 15.74 83.34
C ARG A 419 18.64 14.81 84.36
N ARG A 420 19.97 14.68 84.31
CA ARG A 420 20.80 14.27 85.47
C ARG A 420 21.37 15.51 86.16
N LEU A 421 21.36 15.43 87.48
CA LEU A 421 21.82 16.39 88.48
C LEU A 421 23.35 16.45 88.57
N THR A 422 23.89 17.61 88.98
CA THR A 422 25.02 17.86 89.93
C THR A 422 25.49 19.33 89.80
N PRO A 423 26.26 19.91 90.74
CA PRO A 423 25.88 20.41 92.08
C PRO A 423 26.28 21.91 92.24
N PRO A 424 26.20 22.54 93.44
CA PRO A 424 25.99 24.00 93.58
C PRO A 424 27.26 24.85 93.85
N GLU A 425 27.05 26.16 93.69
CA GLU A 425 27.69 27.35 94.31
C GLU A 425 29.15 27.73 94.00
N CYS A 426 29.36 28.98 93.57
CA CYS A 426 29.89 30.06 94.41
C CYS A 426 29.81 31.43 93.70
N ASP A 427 29.36 32.44 94.45
CA ASP A 427 29.17 33.84 94.07
C ASP A 427 30.50 34.61 93.87
N CYS A 428 30.44 35.64 93.01
CA CYS A 428 31.10 36.94 93.17
C CYS A 428 30.19 38.02 92.58
#